data_AF-A0A7X0MWZ4-F1
#
_entry.id   AF-A0A7X0MWZ4-F1
#
_cell.length_a   1.000
_cell.length_b   1.000
_cell.length_c   1.000
_cell.angle_alpha   90.00
_cell.angle_beta   90.00
_cell.angle_gamma   90.00
#
_symmetry.space_group_name_H-M   'P 1'
#
loop_
_entity.id
_entity.type
_entity.pdbx_description
1 polymer ?
#
loop_
_entity_poly.entity_id
_entity_poly.type
_entity_poly.pdbx_seq_one_letter_code
_entity_poly.pdbx_strand_id
1 'polypeptide(L)'
;MPLIASLFRFSFVILALIGKAHAQTFNFGPADTVTGCTGCSSTITIPQDNAGTTVTSVGPSAFFNNSLTSVTFPSSITTIQNSAFAANAFATITLPDGLTTIEDLAFNSNSLTTVTIPASVTNIGDSAFEDNDITTVLFEGDRPAFGGNRVFASNAPVNTINYCAGASGWPGADIEGITPTVVTCPSATAASPNAVPTSTPFTIAALAGLFLTFASRARNEKSNRTY
;
A
#
# COMPACT_ATOMS: atom_id res chain seq x y z
N MET A 1 47.58 -9.23 6.81
CA MET A 1 46.31 -9.07 6.06
C MET A 1 45.54 -10.38 6.14
N PRO A 2 44.33 -10.39 6.73
CA PRO A 2 43.31 -11.33 6.30
C PRO A 2 42.06 -10.59 5.79
N LEU A 3 41.54 -11.09 4.67
CA LEU A 3 40.24 -10.78 4.09
C LEU A 3 39.14 -10.89 5.16
N ILE A 4 38.44 -9.80 5.44
CA ILE A 4 37.11 -9.88 6.07
C ILE A 4 36.13 -10.19 4.95
N ALA A 5 35.52 -11.35 5.07
CA ALA A 5 34.57 -11.92 4.14
C ALA A 5 33.37 -10.99 3.92
N SER A 6 33.06 -10.81 2.63
CA SER A 6 31.82 -10.27 2.09
C SER A 6 30.61 -10.77 2.88
N LEU A 7 29.88 -9.85 3.52
CA LEU A 7 28.62 -10.13 4.20
C LEU A 7 27.60 -10.53 3.13
N PHE A 8 27.21 -11.80 3.14
CA PHE A 8 26.08 -12.33 2.41
C PHE A 8 24.83 -11.49 2.71
N ARG A 9 24.33 -10.76 1.70
CA ARG A 9 22.98 -10.21 1.71
C ARG A 9 22.01 -11.40 1.66
N PHE A 10 21.43 -11.76 2.80
CA PHE A 10 20.35 -12.73 2.87
C PHE A 10 19.11 -12.15 2.19
N SER A 11 18.87 -12.59 0.96
CA SER A 11 17.57 -12.46 0.32
C SER A 11 16.61 -13.42 1.02
N PHE A 12 15.70 -12.88 1.85
CA PHE A 12 14.63 -13.68 2.45
C PHE A 12 13.59 -13.98 1.38
N VAL A 13 13.72 -15.15 0.76
CA VAL A 13 12.68 -15.79 -0.03
C VAL A 13 11.68 -16.40 0.95
N ILE A 14 10.50 -15.80 1.09
CA ILE A 14 9.36 -16.48 1.71
C ILE A 14 8.94 -17.61 0.75
N LEU A 15 8.89 -18.82 1.31
CA LEU A 15 8.48 -20.05 0.67
C LEU A 15 7.01 -19.98 0.21
N ALA A 16 6.76 -19.59 -1.05
CA ALA A 16 5.55 -19.98 -1.77
C ALA A 16 5.84 -21.28 -2.54
N LEU A 17 5.29 -22.39 -2.08
CA LEU A 17 5.17 -23.58 -2.93
C LEU A 17 4.16 -23.26 -4.04
N ILE A 18 4.46 -23.79 -5.24
CA ILE A 18 3.71 -23.78 -6.50
C ILE A 18 4.06 -22.60 -7.46
N GLY A 19 4.90 -22.91 -8.45
CA GLY A 19 5.04 -22.16 -9.70
C GLY A 19 6.21 -21.18 -9.75
N LYS A 20 7.02 -21.25 -10.82
CA LYS A 20 8.07 -20.28 -11.16
C LYS A 20 7.45 -18.92 -11.54
N ALA A 21 6.83 -18.22 -10.61
CA ALA A 21 6.68 -16.78 -10.70
C ALA A 21 8.04 -16.18 -10.32
N HIS A 22 8.57 -15.26 -11.12
CA HIS A 22 9.68 -14.44 -10.65
C HIS A 22 9.18 -13.71 -9.40
N ALA A 23 9.70 -14.07 -8.22
CA ALA A 23 9.27 -13.47 -6.97
C ALA A 23 9.56 -11.96 -7.03
N GLN A 24 8.51 -11.14 -6.89
CA GLN A 24 8.67 -9.70 -6.76
C GLN A 24 9.60 -9.41 -5.59
N THR A 25 10.70 -8.70 -5.84
CA THR A 25 11.69 -8.38 -4.81
C THR A 25 11.73 -6.87 -4.62
N PHE A 26 11.29 -6.38 -3.46
CA PHE A 26 11.30 -4.97 -3.15
C PHE A 26 12.71 -4.48 -2.79
N ASN A 27 13.03 -3.27 -3.23
CA ASN A 27 14.25 -2.56 -2.91
C ASN A 27 13.97 -1.61 -1.74
N PHE A 28 14.87 -1.56 -0.76
CA PHE A 28 14.74 -0.73 0.43
C PHE A 28 15.91 0.24 0.57
N GLY A 29 15.60 1.49 0.92
CA GLY A 29 16.54 2.55 1.26
C GLY A 29 16.67 2.76 2.77
N PRO A 30 17.22 3.90 3.21
CA PRO A 30 17.27 4.27 4.63
C PRO A 30 15.88 4.25 5.28
N ALA A 31 15.83 3.91 6.57
CA ALA A 31 14.60 3.78 7.35
C ALA A 31 13.56 2.83 6.72
N ASP A 32 14.03 1.81 5.99
CA ASP A 32 13.21 0.80 5.32
C ASP A 32 12.18 1.39 4.34
N THR A 33 12.53 2.55 3.76
CA THR A 33 11.78 3.21 2.70
C THR A 33 11.79 2.36 1.44
N VAL A 34 10.63 2.11 0.82
CA VAL A 34 10.56 1.39 -0.46
C VAL A 34 11.12 2.26 -1.58
N THR A 35 12.14 1.79 -2.29
CA THR A 35 12.79 2.53 -3.39
C THR A 35 12.53 1.93 -4.78
N GLY A 36 11.66 0.93 -4.84
CA GLY A 36 11.22 0.28 -6.06
C GLY A 36 11.20 -1.23 -5.92
N CYS A 37 11.25 -1.93 -7.05
CA CYS A 37 11.17 -3.38 -7.07
C CYS A 37 11.83 -3.98 -8.31
N THR A 38 12.43 -5.15 -8.14
CA THR A 38 12.93 -5.99 -9.22
C THR A 38 11.94 -7.11 -9.50
N GLY A 39 11.54 -7.26 -10.77
CA GLY A 39 10.58 -8.30 -11.19
C GLY A 39 9.13 -8.00 -10.81
N CYS A 40 8.80 -6.75 -10.46
CA CYS A 40 7.41 -6.35 -10.25
C CYS A 40 6.61 -6.43 -11.55
N SER A 41 5.35 -6.85 -11.41
CA SER A 41 4.35 -6.76 -12.47
C SER A 41 3.64 -5.41 -12.37
N SER A 42 2.62 -5.20 -13.21
CA SER A 42 1.74 -4.02 -13.13
C SER A 42 0.93 -3.95 -11.82
N THR A 43 1.02 -4.94 -10.94
CA THR A 43 0.34 -4.95 -9.63
C THR A 43 1.34 -5.30 -8.55
N ILE A 44 1.39 -4.48 -7.51
CA ILE A 44 2.33 -4.63 -6.41
C ILE A 44 1.60 -4.63 -5.06
N THR A 45 2.15 -5.40 -4.11
CA THR A 45 1.75 -5.36 -2.71
C THR A 45 2.96 -4.96 -1.89
N ILE A 46 2.98 -3.74 -1.38
CA ILE A 46 4.08 -3.24 -0.56
C ILE A 46 4.10 -4.05 0.75
N PRO A 47 5.26 -4.62 1.14
CA PRO A 47 5.34 -5.43 2.35
C PRO A 47 5.20 -4.58 3.61
N GLN A 48 4.62 -5.17 4.65
CA GLN A 48 4.44 -4.52 5.95
C GLN A 48 5.77 -4.24 6.66
N ASP A 49 6.76 -5.10 6.47
CA ASP A 49 8.08 -5.00 7.08
C ASP A 49 9.21 -5.43 6.12
N ASN A 50 10.42 -4.98 6.43
CA ASN A 50 11.67 -5.45 5.86
C ASN A 50 12.52 -6.07 6.98
N ALA A 51 12.58 -7.41 7.01
CA ALA A 51 13.32 -8.16 8.02
C ALA A 51 12.96 -7.79 9.48
N GLY A 52 11.66 -7.52 9.73
CA GLY A 52 11.14 -7.17 11.05
C GLY A 52 11.09 -5.67 11.35
N THR A 53 11.63 -4.80 10.49
CA THR A 53 11.43 -3.35 10.61
C THR A 53 10.24 -2.91 9.78
N THR A 54 9.30 -2.19 10.40
CA THR A 54 8.07 -1.71 9.74
C THR A 54 8.40 -0.75 8.59
N VAL A 55 7.79 -1.01 7.43
CA VAL A 55 7.86 -0.11 6.27
C VAL A 55 6.90 1.05 6.51
N THR A 56 7.41 2.28 6.48
CA THR A 56 6.63 3.49 6.79
C THR A 56 6.53 4.49 5.65
N SER A 57 7.28 4.29 4.58
CA SER A 57 7.35 5.25 3.47
C SER A 57 7.62 4.59 2.11
N VAL A 58 7.17 5.28 1.07
CA VAL A 58 7.55 5.02 -0.32
C VAL A 58 8.42 6.18 -0.79
N GLY A 59 9.63 5.84 -1.23
CA GLY A 59 10.70 6.78 -1.51
C GLY A 59 10.55 7.53 -2.83
N PRO A 60 11.41 8.52 -3.08
CA PRO A 60 11.30 9.39 -4.24
C PRO A 60 11.46 8.56 -5.51
N SER A 61 10.52 8.76 -6.45
CA SER A 61 10.48 8.07 -7.75
C SER A 61 10.53 6.54 -7.68
N ALA A 62 10.19 5.92 -6.54
CA ALA A 62 10.32 4.47 -6.32
C ALA A 62 9.65 3.62 -7.42
N PHE A 63 8.50 4.08 -7.90
CA PHE A 63 7.72 3.44 -8.96
C PHE A 63 7.40 4.42 -10.10
N PHE A 64 8.26 5.41 -10.34
CA PHE A 64 8.11 6.32 -11.47
C PHE A 64 8.12 5.55 -12.80
N ASN A 65 7.15 5.82 -13.66
CA ASN A 65 7.04 5.22 -15.00
C ASN A 65 7.18 3.68 -15.02
N ASN A 66 6.44 3.01 -14.13
CA ASN A 66 6.58 1.57 -13.90
C ASN A 66 5.42 0.75 -14.49
N SER A 67 4.49 1.38 -15.22
CA SER A 67 3.30 0.76 -15.82
C SER A 67 2.40 0.05 -14.79
N LEU A 68 2.37 0.54 -13.54
CA LEU A 68 1.51 0.00 -12.50
C LEU A 68 0.05 0.35 -12.76
N THR A 69 -0.83 -0.61 -12.55
CA THR A 69 -2.29 -0.45 -12.59
C THR A 69 -2.92 -0.58 -11.21
N SER A 70 -2.22 -1.20 -10.25
CA SER A 70 -2.67 -1.25 -8.86
C SER A 70 -1.52 -1.41 -7.86
N VAL A 71 -1.73 -0.85 -6.67
CA VAL A 71 -0.83 -0.98 -5.52
C VAL A 71 -1.67 -1.26 -4.27
N THR A 72 -1.22 -2.22 -3.48
CA THR A 72 -1.74 -2.45 -2.13
C THR A 72 -0.72 -1.93 -1.12
N PHE A 73 -1.15 -0.99 -0.27
CA PHE A 73 -0.34 -0.46 0.82
C PHE A 73 -0.59 -1.22 2.12
N PRO A 74 0.45 -1.43 2.96
CA PRO A 74 0.24 -1.73 4.36
C PRO A 74 -0.25 -0.46 5.09
N SER A 75 -0.99 -0.64 6.18
CA SER A 75 -1.53 0.48 6.97
C SER A 75 -0.45 1.33 7.66
N SER A 76 0.79 0.84 7.72
CA SER A 76 1.93 1.53 8.32
C SER A 76 2.54 2.63 7.46
N ILE A 77 2.15 2.76 6.18
CA ILE A 77 2.65 3.84 5.32
C ILE A 77 2.11 5.18 5.82
N THR A 78 3.04 6.07 6.14
CA THR A 78 2.78 7.43 6.63
C THR A 78 3.20 8.51 5.64
N THR A 79 4.11 8.18 4.70
CA THR A 79 4.64 9.14 3.71
C THR A 79 4.76 8.51 2.33
N ILE A 80 4.26 9.21 1.31
CA ILE A 80 4.53 8.92 -0.10
C ILE A 80 5.33 10.09 -0.66
N GLN A 81 6.57 9.81 -1.04
CA GLN A 81 7.54 10.86 -1.40
C GLN A 81 7.44 11.30 -2.87
N ASN A 82 8.23 12.33 -3.20
CA ASN A 82 8.22 12.99 -4.50
C ASN A 82 8.17 12.01 -5.68
N SER A 83 7.21 12.19 -6.56
CA SER A 83 7.05 11.40 -7.79
C SER A 83 6.96 9.87 -7.60
N ALA A 84 6.73 9.37 -6.38
CA ALA A 84 6.84 7.94 -6.04
C ALA A 84 6.01 7.03 -6.96
N PHE A 85 4.83 7.49 -7.40
CA PHE A 85 3.89 6.76 -8.24
C PHE A 85 3.53 7.53 -9.52
N ALA A 86 4.33 8.52 -9.92
CA ALA A 86 4.08 9.29 -11.13
C ALA A 86 4.26 8.46 -12.42
N ALA A 87 3.55 8.85 -13.48
CA ALA A 87 3.61 8.23 -14.81
C ALA A 87 3.23 6.73 -14.84
N ASN A 88 2.18 6.35 -14.11
CA ASN A 88 1.65 4.98 -14.12
C ASN A 88 0.28 4.93 -14.84
N ALA A 89 -0.47 3.86 -14.64
CA ALA A 89 -1.78 3.63 -15.23
C ALA A 89 -2.84 3.33 -14.16
N PHE A 90 -2.73 3.97 -12.99
CA PHE A 90 -3.72 3.82 -11.93
C PHE A 90 -5.05 4.44 -12.37
N ALA A 91 -6.11 3.63 -12.45
CA ALA A 91 -7.48 4.10 -12.67
C ALA A 91 -8.19 4.46 -11.34
N THR A 92 -7.76 3.79 -10.27
CA THR A 92 -8.20 4.02 -8.89
C THR A 92 -7.01 3.87 -7.95
N ILE A 93 -7.12 4.47 -6.77
CA ILE A 93 -6.12 4.33 -5.71
C ILE A 93 -6.84 4.25 -4.36
N THR A 94 -6.40 3.33 -3.50
CA THR A 94 -6.81 3.28 -2.09
C THR A 94 -5.61 3.70 -1.26
N LEU A 95 -5.68 4.89 -0.68
CA LEU A 95 -4.63 5.42 0.18
C LEU A 95 -4.73 4.79 1.58
N PRO A 96 -3.60 4.51 2.27
CA PRO A 96 -3.62 3.90 3.58
C PRO A 96 -4.12 4.88 4.65
N ASP A 97 -4.92 4.38 5.62
CA ASP A 97 -5.54 5.17 6.69
C ASP A 97 -4.54 5.91 7.60
N GLY A 98 -3.26 5.49 7.61
CA GLY A 98 -2.19 6.12 8.37
C GLY A 98 -1.40 7.18 7.58
N LEU A 99 -1.77 7.44 6.32
CA LEU A 99 -1.03 8.35 5.45
C LEU A 99 -1.14 9.79 5.96
N THR A 100 0.00 10.43 6.20
CA THR A 100 0.06 11.82 6.69
C THR A 100 0.53 12.79 5.61
N THR A 101 1.45 12.34 4.76
CA THR A 101 2.14 13.20 3.79
C THR A 101 2.12 12.58 2.40
N ILE A 102 1.64 13.38 1.43
CA ILE A 102 1.75 13.12 0.00
C ILE A 102 2.63 14.24 -0.55
N GLU A 103 3.86 13.92 -0.98
CA GLU A 103 4.78 14.93 -1.51
C GLU A 103 4.48 15.29 -2.98
N ASP A 104 5.25 16.23 -3.52
CA ASP A 104 5.04 16.79 -4.85
C ASP A 104 5.05 15.69 -5.93
N LEU A 105 4.15 15.84 -6.91
CA LEU A 105 4.01 14.93 -8.06
C LEU A 105 3.74 13.46 -7.71
N ALA A 106 3.47 13.11 -6.44
CA ALA A 106 3.43 11.71 -5.99
C ALA A 106 2.58 10.78 -6.88
N PHE A 107 1.45 11.26 -7.40
CA PHE A 107 0.53 10.52 -8.28
C PHE A 107 0.28 11.24 -9.63
N ASN A 108 1.17 12.16 -10.04
CA ASN A 108 1.06 12.86 -11.32
C ASN A 108 1.04 11.89 -12.52
N SER A 109 0.39 12.26 -13.62
CA SER A 109 0.39 11.49 -14.88
C SER A 109 -0.12 10.05 -14.69
N ASN A 110 -1.36 9.93 -14.23
CA ASN A 110 -2.07 8.65 -14.10
C ASN A 110 -3.44 8.74 -14.80
N SER A 111 -4.37 7.81 -14.53
CA SER A 111 -5.73 7.83 -15.08
C SER A 111 -6.78 7.81 -13.96
N LEU A 112 -6.47 8.39 -12.81
CA LEU A 112 -7.35 8.41 -11.66
C LEU A 112 -8.60 9.21 -12.00
N THR A 113 -9.78 8.66 -11.75
CA THR A 113 -11.07 9.34 -12.03
C THR A 113 -11.69 9.99 -10.80
N THR A 114 -11.31 9.48 -9.63
CA THR A 114 -11.71 9.97 -8.31
C THR A 114 -10.57 9.73 -7.33
N VAL A 115 -10.54 10.49 -6.25
CA VAL A 115 -9.64 10.21 -5.13
C VAL A 115 -10.30 10.56 -3.80
N THR A 116 -10.17 9.65 -2.85
CA THR A 116 -10.50 9.89 -1.44
C THR A 116 -9.20 10.10 -0.68
N ILE A 117 -9.08 11.25 -0.03
CA ILE A 117 -7.95 11.63 0.81
C ILE A 117 -8.29 11.27 2.27
N PRO A 118 -7.57 10.30 2.88
CA PRO A 118 -7.83 9.86 4.25
C PRO A 118 -7.75 10.99 5.27
N ALA A 119 -8.48 10.84 6.38
CA ALA A 119 -8.59 11.87 7.41
C ALA A 119 -7.25 12.21 8.10
N SER A 120 -6.26 11.32 8.02
CA SER A 120 -4.93 11.48 8.57
C SER A 120 -4.00 12.38 7.75
N VAL A 121 -4.35 12.68 6.50
CA VAL A 121 -3.47 13.45 5.60
C VAL A 121 -3.45 14.91 6.03
N THR A 122 -2.27 15.39 6.42
CA THR A 122 -2.06 16.78 6.85
C THR A 122 -1.35 17.62 5.80
N ASN A 123 -0.66 16.99 4.84
CA ASN A 123 0.16 17.67 3.84
C ASN A 123 0.02 17.04 2.46
N ILE A 124 -0.24 17.88 1.45
CA ILE A 124 -0.28 17.51 0.04
C ILE A 124 0.60 18.47 -0.75
N GLY A 125 1.60 17.92 -1.43
CA GLY A 125 2.58 18.65 -2.21
C GLY A 125 2.04 19.20 -3.54
N ASP A 126 2.89 19.95 -4.21
CA ASP A 126 2.60 20.58 -5.50
C ASP A 126 2.34 19.52 -6.57
N SER A 127 1.28 19.75 -7.37
CA SER A 127 0.94 18.88 -8.50
C SER A 127 0.81 17.39 -8.15
N ALA A 128 0.55 17.05 -6.87
CA ALA A 128 0.54 15.67 -6.39
C ALA A 128 -0.42 14.76 -7.18
N PHE A 129 -1.50 15.32 -7.73
CA PHE A 129 -2.51 14.65 -8.55
C PHE A 129 -2.72 15.33 -9.90
N GLU A 130 -1.74 16.09 -10.41
CA GLU A 130 -1.80 16.72 -11.74
C GLU A 130 -1.84 15.66 -12.86
N ASP A 131 -2.38 16.01 -14.03
CA ASP A 131 -2.43 15.16 -15.24
C ASP A 131 -3.09 13.79 -14.97
N ASN A 132 -4.32 13.83 -14.48
CA ASN A 132 -5.18 12.66 -14.27
C ASN A 132 -6.56 12.87 -14.93
N ASP A 133 -7.55 12.03 -14.65
CA ASP A 133 -8.93 12.18 -15.12
C ASP A 133 -9.90 12.50 -13.95
N ILE A 134 -9.39 13.10 -12.88
CA ILE A 134 -10.14 13.27 -11.62
C ILE A 134 -11.28 14.25 -11.83
N THR A 135 -12.49 13.80 -11.55
CA THR A 135 -13.69 14.67 -11.59
C THR A 135 -14.23 14.99 -10.21
N THR A 136 -13.94 14.12 -9.24
CA THR A 136 -14.43 14.21 -7.85
C THR A 136 -13.32 13.89 -6.86
N VAL A 137 -13.17 14.77 -5.87
CA VAL A 137 -12.28 14.57 -4.72
C VAL A 137 -13.12 14.55 -3.44
N LEU A 138 -12.82 13.63 -2.53
CA LEU A 138 -13.37 13.61 -1.17
C LEU A 138 -12.25 13.70 -0.14
N PHE A 139 -12.30 14.69 0.74
CA PHE A 139 -11.43 14.80 1.91
C PHE A 139 -12.14 14.27 3.16
N GLU A 140 -11.56 13.26 3.80
CA GLU A 140 -12.18 12.62 4.97
C GLU A 140 -11.97 13.37 6.29
N GLY A 141 -10.95 14.24 6.34
CA GLY A 141 -10.54 14.94 7.56
C GLY A 141 -10.37 16.44 7.36
N ASP A 142 -9.64 17.03 8.29
CA ASP A 142 -9.31 18.45 8.31
C ASP A 142 -8.64 18.89 7.02
N ARG A 143 -8.77 20.18 6.67
CA ARG A 143 -8.17 20.72 5.46
C ARG A 143 -6.64 20.59 5.53
N PRO A 144 -5.99 19.83 4.62
CA PRO A 144 -4.54 19.69 4.64
C PRO A 144 -3.86 20.99 4.21
N ALA A 145 -2.59 21.13 4.59
CA ALA A 145 -1.72 22.13 4.00
C ALA A 145 -1.37 21.71 2.57
N PHE A 146 -1.53 22.65 1.63
CA PHE A 146 -1.15 22.46 0.23
C PHE A 146 0.21 23.13 -0.03
N GLY A 147 1.11 22.44 -0.74
CA GLY A 147 2.46 22.91 -1.06
C GLY A 147 2.55 24.21 -1.86
N GLY A 148 1.44 24.59 -2.53
CA GLY A 148 1.44 25.66 -3.52
C GLY A 148 0.66 25.28 -4.79
N ASN A 149 1.37 25.02 -5.89
CA ASN A 149 0.83 24.92 -7.25
C ASN A 149 -0.18 23.78 -7.41
N ARG A 150 -1.29 24.11 -8.10
CA ARG A 150 -2.32 23.26 -8.73
C ARG A 150 -2.22 21.74 -8.45
N VAL A 151 -2.61 21.32 -7.25
CA VAL A 151 -2.61 19.91 -6.79
C VAL A 151 -3.34 18.98 -7.77
N PHE A 152 -4.42 19.46 -8.38
CA PHE A 152 -5.28 18.76 -9.33
C PHE A 152 -5.27 19.40 -10.72
N ALA A 153 -4.18 20.10 -11.08
CA ALA A 153 -4.08 20.71 -12.41
C ALA A 153 -4.26 19.68 -13.53
N SER A 154 -4.68 20.18 -14.69
CA SER A 154 -4.65 19.43 -15.95
C SER A 154 -5.39 18.09 -15.86
N ASN A 155 -6.32 17.96 -14.91
CA ASN A 155 -7.27 16.88 -14.86
C ASN A 155 -8.37 17.11 -15.90
N ALA A 156 -9.17 16.06 -16.18
CA ALA A 156 -10.56 16.28 -16.61
C ALA A 156 -11.18 17.34 -15.68
N PRO A 157 -12.05 18.27 -16.16
CA PRO A 157 -12.49 19.38 -15.32
C PRO A 157 -13.00 18.84 -13.98
N VAL A 158 -12.25 19.15 -12.92
CA VAL A 158 -12.60 18.74 -11.57
C VAL A 158 -13.86 19.52 -11.25
N ASN A 159 -14.98 18.83 -11.11
CA ASN A 159 -16.28 19.48 -10.95
C ASN A 159 -16.71 19.52 -9.50
N THR A 160 -16.09 18.70 -8.64
CA THR A 160 -16.57 18.49 -7.28
C THR A 160 -15.40 18.21 -6.34
N ILE A 161 -15.30 19.05 -5.31
CA ILE A 161 -14.43 18.82 -4.16
C ILE A 161 -15.31 18.79 -2.92
N ASN A 162 -15.35 17.64 -2.25
CA ASN A 162 -16.13 17.42 -1.05
C ASN A 162 -15.25 17.26 0.18
N TYR A 163 -15.79 17.61 1.34
CA TYR A 163 -15.18 17.30 2.64
C TYR A 163 -16.23 16.81 3.65
N CYS A 164 -15.81 15.98 4.60
CA CYS A 164 -16.71 15.45 5.62
C CYS A 164 -17.21 16.51 6.59
N ALA A 165 -18.50 16.46 6.91
CA ALA A 165 -19.06 17.21 8.03
C ALA A 165 -18.28 16.94 9.33
N GLY A 166 -17.91 18.01 10.03
CA GLY A 166 -17.11 17.95 11.26
C GLY A 166 -15.61 18.20 11.06
N ALA A 167 -15.11 18.14 9.81
CA ALA A 167 -13.74 18.52 9.50
C ALA A 167 -13.54 20.05 9.62
N SER A 168 -12.37 20.44 10.12
CA SER A 168 -11.97 21.83 10.33
C SER A 168 -11.16 22.39 9.15
N GLY A 169 -11.05 23.72 9.07
CA GLY A 169 -10.31 24.42 8.00
C GLY A 169 -11.06 24.52 6.65
N TRP A 170 -12.22 23.89 6.52
CA TRP A 170 -13.09 23.96 5.34
C TRP A 170 -14.17 25.05 5.46
N PRO A 171 -14.73 25.56 4.33
CA PRO A 171 -14.35 25.26 2.95
C PRO A 171 -12.99 25.86 2.57
N GLY A 172 -12.41 26.73 3.41
CA GLY A 172 -11.12 27.38 3.16
C GLY A 172 -11.14 28.26 1.91
N ALA A 173 -9.95 28.53 1.35
CA ALA A 173 -9.84 29.08 0.00
C ALA A 173 -10.32 28.06 -1.05
N ASP A 174 -10.75 28.55 -2.22
CA ASP A 174 -11.01 27.67 -3.35
C ASP A 174 -9.77 26.84 -3.69
N ILE A 175 -10.00 25.64 -4.22
CA ILE A 175 -8.96 24.78 -4.75
C ILE A 175 -9.15 24.81 -6.25
N GLU A 176 -8.29 25.57 -6.92
CA GLU A 176 -8.31 25.72 -8.39
C GLU A 176 -9.63 26.27 -8.94
N GLY A 177 -10.20 27.25 -8.24
CA GLY A 177 -11.47 27.87 -8.61
C GLY A 177 -12.71 27.11 -8.14
N ILE A 178 -12.53 25.96 -7.46
CA ILE A 178 -13.63 25.13 -6.98
C ILE A 178 -13.80 25.37 -5.48
N THR A 179 -14.99 25.78 -5.07
CA THR A 179 -15.34 25.92 -3.66
C THR A 179 -15.69 24.55 -3.07
N PRO A 180 -14.96 24.05 -2.06
CA PRO A 180 -15.27 22.77 -1.44
C PRO A 180 -16.65 22.75 -0.79
N THR A 181 -17.36 21.63 -0.92
CA THR A 181 -18.70 21.42 -0.35
C THR A 181 -18.72 20.39 0.76
N VAL A 182 -19.45 20.68 1.83
CA VAL A 182 -19.63 19.74 2.94
C VAL A 182 -20.58 18.61 2.54
N VAL A 183 -20.25 17.38 2.91
CA VAL A 183 -21.10 16.20 2.71
C VAL A 183 -21.14 15.33 3.97
N THR A 184 -22.15 14.47 4.06
CA THR A 184 -22.12 13.34 4.99
C THR A 184 -21.21 12.27 4.41
N CYS A 185 -20.15 11.95 5.13
CA CYS A 185 -19.22 10.94 4.65
C CYS A 185 -19.74 9.52 4.86
N PRO A 186 -19.30 8.57 4.03
CA PRO A 186 -19.47 7.16 4.35
C PRO A 186 -18.89 6.95 5.75
N SER A 187 -19.65 6.36 6.67
CA SER A 187 -19.10 5.95 7.96
C SER A 187 -17.82 5.15 7.69
N ALA A 188 -16.74 5.45 8.42
CA ALA A 188 -15.43 4.79 8.34
C ALA A 188 -15.47 3.31 8.80
N THR A 189 -16.46 2.56 8.33
CA THR A 189 -16.76 1.17 8.67
C THR A 189 -17.21 0.43 7.41
N ALA A 190 -16.40 0.46 6.34
CA ALA A 190 -16.54 -0.47 5.23
C ALA A 190 -15.22 -0.66 4.47
N ALA A 191 -14.58 -1.80 4.72
CA ALA A 191 -13.69 -2.52 3.82
C ALA A 191 -12.32 -1.91 3.47
N SER A 192 -11.37 -2.07 4.40
CA SER A 192 -10.08 -2.62 3.96
C SER A 192 -10.31 -4.11 3.64
N PRO A 193 -10.11 -4.57 2.39
CA PRO A 193 -10.08 -6.01 2.10
C PRO A 193 -8.89 -6.73 2.77
N ASN A 194 -8.02 -5.99 3.47
CA ASN A 194 -6.83 -6.50 4.16
C ASN A 194 -6.92 -6.41 5.68
N ALA A 195 -8.12 -6.41 6.27
CA ALA A 195 -8.25 -6.88 7.64
C ALA A 195 -7.81 -8.36 7.66
N VAL A 196 -6.52 -8.59 7.92
CA VAL A 196 -6.03 -9.88 8.39
C VAL A 196 -6.99 -10.27 9.51
N PRO A 197 -7.69 -11.42 9.44
CA PRO A 197 -8.50 -11.86 10.56
C PRO A 197 -7.57 -11.87 11.75
N THR A 198 -7.80 -10.96 12.70
CA THR A 198 -7.05 -10.88 13.95
C THR A 198 -7.03 -12.29 14.47
N SER A 199 -5.84 -12.88 14.48
CA SER A 199 -5.67 -14.26 14.91
C SER A 199 -6.33 -14.34 16.28
N THR A 200 -7.38 -15.15 16.37
CA THR A 200 -7.77 -15.66 17.67
C THR A 200 -6.48 -16.20 18.29
N PRO A 201 -6.08 -15.76 19.50
CA PRO A 201 -4.89 -16.31 20.12
C PRO A 201 -5.09 -17.81 20.13
N PHE A 202 -4.17 -18.55 19.49
CA PHE A 202 -4.12 -20.00 19.58
C PHE A 202 -3.98 -20.35 21.06
N THR A 203 -5.10 -20.58 21.74
CA THR A 203 -5.08 -21.28 23.00
C THR A 203 -4.65 -22.69 22.68
N ILE A 204 -3.43 -23.04 23.09
CA ILE A 204 -2.92 -24.42 23.12
C ILE A 204 -3.79 -25.20 24.11
N ALA A 205 -4.98 -25.63 23.68
CA ALA A 205 -5.88 -26.44 24.47
C ALA A 205 -6.94 -27.11 23.56
N ALA A 206 -6.51 -27.99 22.64
CA ALA A 206 -7.38 -29.05 22.13
C ALA A 206 -6.58 -30.19 21.46
N LEU A 207 -6.41 -31.25 22.27
CA LEU A 207 -6.33 -32.66 21.91
C LEU A 207 -5.12 -33.20 21.14
N ALA A 208 -4.25 -33.81 21.95
CA ALA A 208 -3.45 -35.00 21.69
C ALA A 208 -4.27 -36.22 21.19
N GLY A 209 -4.99 -36.08 20.07
CA GLY A 209 -5.81 -37.15 19.47
C GLY A 209 -5.32 -37.65 18.10
N LEU A 210 -4.29 -37.02 17.51
CA LEU A 210 -3.90 -37.27 16.12
C LEU A 210 -2.43 -37.67 15.95
N PHE A 211 -1.91 -38.55 16.80
CA PHE A 211 -0.57 -39.15 16.62
C PHE A 211 -0.52 -40.69 16.73
N LEU A 212 -1.67 -41.38 16.81
CA LEU A 212 -1.68 -42.86 16.91
C LEU A 212 -2.30 -43.60 15.70
N THR A 213 -2.80 -42.93 14.68
CA THR A 213 -3.43 -43.60 13.52
C THR A 213 -2.50 -43.88 12.33
N PHE A 214 -1.23 -43.45 12.35
CA PHE A 214 -0.26 -43.80 11.29
C PHE A 214 0.73 -44.92 11.66
N ALA A 215 0.79 -45.36 12.92
CA ALA A 215 1.71 -46.42 13.35
C ALA A 215 1.12 -47.85 13.31
N SER A 216 -0.18 -48.03 13.06
CA SER A 216 -0.78 -49.37 12.92
C SER A 216 -0.84 -49.86 11.47
N ARG A 217 -0.81 -48.95 10.48
CA ARG A 217 -0.92 -49.34 9.06
C ARG A 217 0.40 -49.76 8.42
N ALA A 218 1.55 -49.42 9.01
CA ALA A 218 2.87 -49.83 8.53
C ALA A 218 3.34 -51.21 9.07
N ARG A 219 2.60 -51.84 9.99
CA ARG A 219 2.99 -53.15 10.58
C ARG A 219 2.39 -54.36 9.86
N ASN A 220 1.34 -54.20 9.06
CA ASN A 220 0.64 -55.31 8.39
C ASN A 220 1.12 -55.63 6.96
N GLU A 221 1.94 -54.78 6.33
CA GLU A 221 2.45 -55.05 4.97
C GLU A 221 3.75 -55.87 4.93
N LYS A 222 4.41 -56.12 6.07
CA LYS A 222 5.65 -56.93 6.13
C LYS A 222 5.45 -58.42 6.48
N SER A 223 4.22 -58.90 6.66
CA SER A 223 3.95 -60.29 7.08
C SER A 223 3.47 -61.22 5.97
N ASN A 224 3.28 -60.78 4.72
CA ASN A 224 2.69 -61.62 3.66
C ASN A 224 3.60 -61.90 2.46
N ARG A 225 4.88 -62.17 2.73
CA ARG A 225 5.78 -62.86 1.79
C ARG A 225 6.68 -63.84 2.53
N THR A 226 6.16 -65.04 2.79
CA THR A 226 6.96 -66.27 2.83
C THR A 226 6.06 -67.48 2.66
N TYR A 227 6.56 -68.39 1.83
CA TYR A 227 6.01 -69.66 1.31
C TYR A 227 5.05 -69.55 0.12
#